data_AF-A0A973M4H2-F1
#
_entry.id   AF-A0A973M4H2-F1
#
_cell.length_a   1.000
_cell.length_b   1.000
_cell.length_c   1.000
_cell.angle_alpha   90.00
_cell.angle_beta   90.00
_cell.angle_gamma   90.00
#
_symmetry.space_group_name_H-M   'P 1'
#
loop_
_entity.id
_entity.type
_entity.pdbx_description
1 polymer ?
#
loop_
_entity_poly.entity_id
_entity_poly.type
_entity_poly.pdbx_seq_one_letter_code
_entity_poly.pdbx_strand_id
1 'polypeptide(L)'
;SIMLAGFAFGLAVSAVGEPRRLARQLFALNDGFLGPVFFVWLGASIDLRQLGGHPEMIGLGLLLGAGALLAHAASRFTGLPLPFAAASAAQLGVPVAAATIGRGIGVLRPGEDAALLVGALLTIGATTAAASLAARHPPANTQVDESEPPHSDGRKGKAQGSR
;
A
#
# COMPACT_ATOMS: atom_id res chain seq x y z
N SER A 1 -12.92 19.66 -7.63
CA SER A 1 -11.52 19.24 -7.90
C SER A 1 -11.51 17.94 -8.69
N ILE A 2 -10.47 17.67 -9.47
CA ILE A 2 -10.39 16.48 -10.34
C ILE A 2 -10.39 15.18 -9.51
N MET A 3 -9.66 15.13 -8.39
CA MET A 3 -9.65 13.95 -7.50
C MET A 3 -11.01 13.65 -6.87
N LEU A 4 -11.72 14.69 -6.38
CA LEU A 4 -13.07 14.52 -5.81
C LEU A 4 -14.07 14.04 -6.86
N ALA A 5 -13.99 14.59 -8.08
CA ALA A 5 -14.83 14.15 -9.19
C ALA A 5 -14.57 12.67 -9.54
N GLY A 6 -13.30 12.25 -9.61
CA GLY A 6 -12.94 10.85 -9.84
C GLY A 6 -13.45 9.92 -8.74
N PHE A 7 -13.31 10.31 -7.46
CA PHE A 7 -13.83 9.54 -6.33
C PHE A 7 -15.36 9.44 -6.34
N ALA A 8 -16.06 10.56 -6.52
CA ALA A 8 -17.52 10.59 -6.56
C ALA A 8 -18.08 9.76 -7.74
N PHE A 9 -17.43 9.85 -8.90
CA PHE A 9 -17.75 9.01 -10.04
C PHE A 9 -17.53 7.52 -9.72
N GLY A 10 -16.42 7.17 -9.06
CA GLY A 10 -16.14 5.81 -8.59
C GLY A 10 -17.26 5.28 -7.69
N LEU A 11 -17.68 6.04 -6.68
CA LEU A 11 -18.78 5.66 -5.79
C LEU A 11 -20.10 5.46 -6.56
N ALA A 12 -20.42 6.36 -7.50
CA ALA A 12 -21.63 6.25 -8.31
C ALA A 12 -21.62 4.98 -9.18
N VAL A 13 -20.48 4.66 -9.81
CA VAL A 13 -20.31 3.44 -10.62
C VAL A 13 -20.38 2.18 -9.75
N SER A 14 -19.74 2.18 -8.59
CA SER A 14 -19.80 1.05 -7.64
C SER A 14 -21.23 0.81 -7.13
N ALA A 15 -22.04 1.87 -6.94
CA ALA A 15 -23.42 1.75 -6.49
C ALA A 15 -24.35 1.13 -7.55
N VAL A 16 -24.10 1.36 -8.83
CA VAL A 16 -24.89 0.79 -9.95
C VAL A 16 -24.45 -0.64 -10.29
N GLY A 17 -23.24 -1.03 -9.87
CA GLY A 17 -22.62 -2.32 -10.16
C GLY A 17 -21.66 -2.23 -11.34
N GLU A 18 -20.39 -2.56 -11.11
CA GLU A 18 -19.36 -2.44 -12.14
C GLU A 18 -19.26 -3.70 -13.02
N PRO A 19 -19.17 -3.56 -14.36
CA PRO A 19 -18.81 -4.66 -15.24
C PRO A 19 -17.39 -5.14 -14.92
N ARG A 20 -17.19 -6.45 -14.68
CA ARG A 20 -15.87 -7.04 -14.36
C ARG A 20 -14.77 -6.68 -15.35
N ARG A 21 -15.13 -6.36 -16.60
CA ARG A 21 -14.21 -5.91 -17.65
C ARG A 21 -13.69 -4.49 -17.41
N LEU A 22 -14.58 -3.55 -17.03
CA LEU A 22 -14.19 -2.16 -16.77
C LEU A 22 -13.30 -2.06 -15.54
N ALA A 23 -13.65 -2.74 -14.45
CA ALA A 23 -12.82 -2.78 -13.25
C ALA A 23 -11.41 -3.29 -13.59
N ARG A 24 -11.30 -4.40 -14.32
CA ARG A 24 -10.02 -4.98 -14.73
C ARG A 24 -9.23 -4.07 -15.67
N GLN A 25 -9.89 -3.36 -16.58
CA GLN A 25 -9.26 -2.38 -17.46
C GLN A 25 -8.75 -1.16 -16.68
N LEU A 26 -9.52 -0.66 -15.71
CA LEU A 26 -9.12 0.43 -14.83
C LEU A 26 -7.95 0.03 -13.94
N PHE A 27 -7.96 -1.19 -13.37
CA PHE A 27 -6.80 -1.72 -12.64
C PHE A 27 -5.57 -1.86 -13.55
N ALA A 28 -5.73 -2.42 -14.76
CA ALA A 28 -4.62 -2.53 -15.70
C ALA A 28 -4.05 -1.17 -16.13
N LEU A 29 -4.90 -0.15 -16.31
CA LEU A 29 -4.47 1.20 -16.61
C LEU A 29 -3.78 1.86 -15.40
N ASN A 30 -4.35 1.69 -14.20
CA ASN A 30 -3.79 2.23 -12.97
C ASN A 30 -2.41 1.63 -12.67
N ASP A 31 -2.32 0.30 -12.62
CA ASP A 31 -1.11 -0.40 -12.19
C ASP A 31 -0.09 -0.51 -13.33
N GLY A 32 -0.55 -0.65 -14.57
CA GLY A 32 0.31 -0.84 -15.75
C GLY A 32 0.80 0.46 -16.39
N PHE A 33 0.16 1.59 -16.14
CA PHE A 33 0.53 2.86 -16.78
C PHE A 33 0.55 4.05 -15.82
N LEU A 34 -0.57 4.37 -15.16
CA LEU A 34 -0.68 5.60 -14.38
C LEU A 34 0.24 5.59 -13.14
N GLY A 35 0.34 4.47 -12.44
CA GLY A 35 1.23 4.28 -11.30
C GLY A 35 2.69 4.52 -11.70
N PRO A 36 3.27 3.78 -12.65
CA PRO A 36 4.62 4.00 -13.13
C PRO A 36 4.88 5.45 -13.60
N VAL A 37 3.98 6.04 -14.38
CA VAL A 37 4.12 7.43 -14.85
C VAL A 37 4.09 8.42 -13.69
N PHE A 38 3.21 8.23 -12.71
CA PHE A 38 3.13 9.06 -11.51
C PHE A 38 4.44 9.03 -10.73
N PHE A 39 5.05 7.84 -10.54
CA PHE A 39 6.31 7.71 -9.81
C PHE A 39 7.48 8.36 -10.55
N VAL A 40 7.57 8.19 -11.88
CA VAL A 40 8.61 8.85 -12.70
C VAL A 40 8.44 10.36 -12.65
N TRP A 41 7.22 10.86 -12.84
CA TRP A 41 6.93 12.29 -12.78
C TRP A 41 7.22 12.88 -11.39
N LEU A 42 6.82 12.17 -10.33
CA LEU A 42 7.10 12.57 -8.96
C LEU A 42 8.61 12.67 -8.74
N GLY A 43 9.36 11.63 -9.10
CA GLY A 43 10.83 11.60 -8.99
C GLY A 43 11.51 12.72 -9.77
N ALA A 44 11.05 12.99 -11.00
CA ALA A 44 11.56 14.08 -11.83
C ALA A 44 11.23 15.48 -11.28
N SER A 45 10.17 15.58 -10.47
CA SER A 45 9.72 16.84 -9.87
C SER A 45 10.37 17.13 -8.51
N ILE A 46 11.19 16.23 -7.96
CA ILE A 46 11.86 16.44 -6.67
C ILE A 46 13.14 17.23 -6.87
N ASP A 47 13.23 18.40 -6.24
CA ASP A 47 14.48 19.15 -6.17
C ASP A 47 15.30 18.73 -4.93
N LEU A 48 16.02 17.61 -5.05
CA LEU A 48 16.89 17.10 -3.99
C LEU A 48 18.04 18.05 -3.64
N ARG A 49 18.36 19.04 -4.48
CA ARG A 49 19.42 20.01 -4.19
C ARG A 49 19.05 20.90 -3.01
N GLN A 50 17.75 21.14 -2.79
CA GLN A 50 17.28 21.92 -1.65
C GLN A 50 17.57 21.24 -0.32
N LEU A 51 17.65 19.90 -0.28
CA LEU A 51 18.08 19.17 0.91
C LEU A 51 19.56 19.42 1.26
N GLY A 52 20.41 19.57 0.24
CA GLY A 52 21.82 19.91 0.45
C GLY A 52 22.02 21.36 0.88
N GLY A 53 21.15 22.27 0.45
CA GLY A 53 21.13 23.67 0.89
C GLY A 53 20.50 23.88 2.28
N HIS A 54 19.60 22.97 2.70
CA HIS A 54 18.83 23.04 3.93
C HIS A 54 18.88 21.70 4.68
N PRO A 55 19.98 21.34 5.36
CA PRO A 55 20.11 20.07 6.06
C PRO A 55 19.05 19.87 7.15
N GLU A 56 18.50 20.95 7.71
CA GLU A 56 17.37 20.94 8.64
C GLU A 56 16.11 20.27 8.03
N MET A 57 15.95 20.32 6.71
CA MET A 57 14.82 19.71 6.00
C MET A 57 14.91 18.18 6.00
N ILE A 58 16.12 17.62 6.10
CA ILE A 58 16.31 16.19 6.34
C ILE A 58 15.74 15.84 7.71
N GLY A 59 16.08 16.62 8.73
CA GLY A 59 15.54 16.44 10.09
C GLY A 59 14.01 16.55 10.13
N LEU A 60 13.44 17.54 9.44
CA LEU A 60 12.00 17.70 9.32
C LEU A 60 11.34 16.49 8.64
N GLY A 61 11.92 16.01 7.53
CA GLY A 61 11.42 14.82 6.84
C GLY A 61 11.47 13.57 7.72
N LEU A 62 12.56 13.35 8.45
CA LEU A 62 12.69 12.24 9.40
C LEU A 62 11.65 12.33 10.53
N LEU A 63 11.44 13.52 11.10
CA LEU A 63 10.44 13.74 12.15
C LEU A 63 9.02 13.49 11.64
N LEU A 64 8.69 13.97 10.43
CA LEU A 64 7.39 13.74 9.81
C LEU A 64 7.16 12.24 9.54
N GLY A 65 8.15 11.55 8.98
CA GLY A 65 8.05 10.12 8.72
C GLY A 65 7.94 9.29 10.00
N ALA A 66 8.72 9.62 11.03
CA ALA A 66 8.63 8.97 12.34
C ALA A 66 7.27 9.23 13.01
N GLY A 67 6.79 10.48 12.97
CA GLY A 67 5.47 10.85 13.47
C GLY A 67 4.34 10.10 12.75
N ALA A 68 4.44 9.95 11.43
CA ALA A 68 3.51 9.16 10.64
C ALA A 68 3.53 7.68 11.03
N LEU A 69 4.72 7.08 11.20
CA LEU A 69 4.86 5.69 11.66
C LEU A 69 4.25 5.49 13.05
N LEU A 70 4.50 6.41 13.98
CA LEU A 70 3.93 6.35 15.33
C LEU A 70 2.40 6.46 15.33
N ALA A 71 1.86 7.40 14.55
CA ALA A 71 0.42 7.57 14.39
C ALA A 71 -0.25 6.30 13.84
N HIS A 72 0.36 5.66 12.83
CA HIS A 72 -0.17 4.42 12.27
C HIS A 72 0.06 3.22 13.20
N ALA A 73 1.18 3.17 13.93
CA ALA A 73 1.43 2.13 14.93
C ALA A 73 0.38 2.17 16.06
N ALA A 74 -0.21 3.34 16.35
CA ALA A 74 -1.30 3.46 17.30
C ALA A 74 -2.56 2.66 16.87
N SER A 75 -2.73 2.34 15.59
CA SER A 75 -3.79 1.43 15.14
C SER A 75 -3.66 0.02 15.73
N ARG A 76 -2.48 -0.37 16.25
CA ARG A 76 -2.34 -1.61 17.03
C ARG A 76 -3.28 -1.62 18.25
N PHE A 77 -3.55 -0.48 18.86
CA PHE A 77 -4.44 -0.39 20.02
C PHE A 77 -5.91 -0.66 19.67
N THR A 78 -6.27 -0.66 18.38
CA THR A 78 -7.62 -1.04 17.94
C THR A 78 -7.73 -2.53 17.58
N GLY A 79 -6.68 -3.32 17.82
CA GLY A 79 -6.63 -4.76 17.55
C GLY A 79 -6.20 -5.12 16.12
N LEU A 80 -5.76 -4.15 15.32
CA LEU A 80 -5.28 -4.42 13.96
C LEU A 80 -3.95 -5.21 14.00
N PRO A 81 -3.83 -6.33 13.26
CA PRO A 81 -2.58 -7.07 13.16
C PRO A 81 -1.45 -6.17 12.64
N LEU A 82 -0.26 -6.36 13.21
CA LEU A 82 0.92 -5.53 12.91
C LEU A 82 1.25 -5.37 11.42
N PRO A 83 1.09 -6.39 10.56
CA PRO A 83 1.33 -6.22 9.12
C PRO A 83 0.38 -5.22 8.47
N PHE A 84 -0.90 -5.19 8.86
CA PHE A 84 -1.88 -4.23 8.34
C PHE A 84 -1.64 -2.82 8.88
N ALA A 85 -1.27 -2.72 10.17
CA ALA A 85 -0.87 -1.45 10.77
C ALA A 85 0.38 -0.86 10.07
N ALA A 86 1.39 -1.69 9.79
CA ALA A 86 2.57 -1.27 9.05
C ALA A 86 2.22 -0.89 7.60
N ALA A 87 1.43 -1.71 6.89
CA ALA A 87 1.00 -1.44 5.52
C ALA A 87 0.29 -0.09 5.38
N SER A 88 -0.52 0.29 6.37
CA SER A 88 -1.25 1.56 6.36
C SER A 88 -0.35 2.80 6.38
N ALA A 89 0.88 2.69 6.91
CA ALA A 89 1.81 3.81 6.99
C ALA A 89 2.48 4.16 5.64
N ALA A 90 2.51 3.24 4.68
CA ALA A 90 3.12 3.42 3.37
C ALA A 90 2.25 4.24 2.41
N GLN A 91 1.88 5.45 2.82
CA GLN A 91 0.98 6.32 2.05
C GLN A 91 1.73 7.49 1.40
N LEU A 92 1.75 7.51 0.07
CA LEU A 92 2.35 8.60 -0.71
C LEU A 92 1.34 9.66 -1.16
N GLY A 93 0.07 9.30 -1.33
CA GLY A 93 -0.92 10.20 -1.94
C GLY A 93 -1.11 11.51 -1.16
N VAL A 94 -1.20 11.44 0.17
CA VAL A 94 -1.44 12.62 1.01
C VAL A 94 -0.22 13.56 1.05
N PRO A 95 1.01 13.09 1.33
CA PRO A 95 2.20 13.94 1.27
C PRO A 95 2.41 14.59 -0.10
N VAL A 96 2.19 13.85 -1.19
CA VAL A 96 2.34 14.39 -2.56
C VAL A 96 1.28 15.45 -2.85
N ALA A 97 0.03 15.23 -2.42
CA ALA A 97 -1.03 16.22 -2.55
C ALA A 97 -0.70 17.48 -1.74
N ALA A 98 -0.22 17.33 -0.50
CA ALA A 98 0.18 18.45 0.36
C ALA A 98 1.34 19.25 -0.26
N ALA A 99 2.37 18.57 -0.77
CA ALA A 99 3.48 19.22 -1.47
C ALA A 99 3.01 19.96 -2.74
N THR A 100 2.14 19.32 -3.54
CA THR A 100 1.62 19.90 -4.79
C THR A 100 0.76 21.13 -4.54
N ILE A 101 -0.21 21.02 -3.61
CA ILE A 101 -1.09 22.14 -3.24
C ILE A 101 -0.25 23.24 -2.59
N GLY A 102 0.60 22.88 -1.62
CA GLY A 102 1.41 23.82 -0.85
C GLY A 102 2.36 24.64 -1.72
N ARG A 103 3.00 24.02 -2.72
CA ARG A 103 3.77 24.74 -3.75
C ARG A 103 2.86 25.63 -4.60
N GLY A 104 1.71 25.11 -5.04
CA GLY A 104 0.77 25.84 -5.88
C GLY A 104 0.21 27.11 -5.24
N ILE A 105 0.04 27.13 -3.92
CA ILE A 105 -0.42 28.30 -3.16
C ILE A 105 0.72 29.08 -2.47
N GLY A 106 1.98 28.68 -2.69
CA GLY A 106 3.16 29.38 -2.18
C GLY A 106 3.33 29.38 -0.65
N VAL A 107 2.75 28.42 0.06
CA VAL A 107 2.84 28.35 1.54
C VAL A 107 4.03 27.55 2.04
N LEU A 108 4.73 26.83 1.15
CA LEU A 108 5.89 26.03 1.50
C LEU A 108 7.17 26.87 1.40
N ARG A 109 8.02 26.76 2.43
CA ARG A 109 9.38 27.28 2.40
C ARG A 109 10.25 26.39 1.50
N PRO A 110 11.38 26.91 0.99
CA PRO A 110 12.34 26.09 0.25
C PRO A 110 12.71 24.82 1.02
N GLY A 111 12.58 23.66 0.36
CA GLY A 111 12.93 22.34 0.89
C GLY A 111 11.83 21.63 1.71
N GLU A 112 10.74 22.30 2.09
CA GLU A 112 9.65 21.66 2.86
C GLU A 112 8.89 20.59 2.04
N ASP A 113 8.74 20.82 0.73
CA ASP A 113 8.15 19.84 -0.18
C ASP A 113 9.03 18.60 -0.35
N ALA A 114 10.35 18.79 -0.42
CA ALA A 114 11.31 17.70 -0.42
C ALA A 114 11.32 16.95 0.92
N ALA A 115 11.18 17.66 2.04
CA ALA A 115 11.06 17.06 3.37
C ALA A 115 9.80 16.19 3.52
N LEU A 116 8.65 16.64 2.99
CA LEU A 116 7.43 15.84 2.92
C LEU A 116 7.66 14.50 2.18
N LEU A 117 8.41 14.54 1.07
CA LEU A 117 8.75 13.34 0.30
C LEU A 117 9.75 12.44 1.01
N VAL A 118 10.74 13.00 1.71
CA VAL A 118 11.66 12.23 2.57
C VAL A 118 10.91 11.48 3.66
N GLY A 119 9.98 12.15 4.35
CA GLY A 119 9.14 11.52 5.36
C GLY A 119 8.29 10.38 4.77
N ALA A 120 7.75 10.56 3.58
CA ALA A 120 6.96 9.54 2.90
C ALA A 120 7.83 8.35 2.40
N LEU A 121 9.06 8.60 1.95
CA LEU A 121 10.03 7.55 1.63
C LEU A 121 10.44 6.74 2.87
N LEU A 122 10.60 7.41 4.02
CA LEU A 122 10.88 6.74 5.29
C LEU A 122 9.78 5.75 5.66
N THR A 123 8.50 6.14 5.54
CA THR A 123 7.39 5.23 5.86
C THR A 123 7.31 4.04 4.90
N ILE A 124 7.55 4.23 3.60
CA ILE A 124 7.62 3.14 2.61
C ILE A 124 8.78 2.20 2.93
N GLY A 125 9.97 2.74 3.21
CA GLY A 125 11.16 1.96 3.56
C GLY A 125 10.93 1.11 4.80
N ALA A 126 10.38 1.71 5.86
CA ALA A 126 10.03 1.00 7.09
C ALA A 126 9.00 -0.10 6.85
N THR A 127 7.95 0.17 6.08
CA THR A 127 6.90 -0.80 5.76
C THR A 127 7.43 -1.95 4.90
N THR A 128 8.25 -1.65 3.90
CA THR A 128 8.91 -2.63 3.03
C THR A 128 9.83 -3.54 3.84
N ALA A 129 10.63 -2.96 4.74
CA ALA A 129 11.48 -3.73 5.63
C ALA A 129 10.65 -4.64 6.55
N ALA A 130 9.63 -4.10 7.21
CA ALA A 130 8.74 -4.88 8.09
C ALA A 130 8.06 -6.04 7.34
N ALA A 131 7.55 -5.79 6.13
CA ALA A 131 6.94 -6.82 5.29
C ALA A 131 7.97 -7.88 4.85
N SER A 132 9.19 -7.48 4.47
CA SER A 132 10.26 -8.41 4.11
C SER A 132 10.69 -9.29 5.29
N LEU A 133 10.80 -8.72 6.49
CA LEU A 133 11.13 -9.48 7.71
C LEU A 133 10.00 -10.45 8.08
N ALA A 134 8.73 -10.02 7.97
CA ALA A 134 7.59 -10.90 8.23
C ALA A 134 7.51 -12.07 7.24
N ALA A 135 7.80 -11.82 5.95
CA ALA A 135 7.83 -12.88 4.93
C ALA A 135 8.92 -13.94 5.17
N ARG A 136 10.00 -13.60 5.88
CA ARG A 136 11.07 -14.54 6.26
C ARG A 136 10.70 -15.44 7.44
N HIS A 137 9.71 -15.06 8.23
CA HIS A 137 9.19 -15.86 9.35
C HIS A 137 7.68 -16.10 9.17
N PRO A 138 7.27 -16.92 8.18
CA PRO A 138 5.87 -17.26 8.04
C PRO A 138 5.39 -17.95 9.31
N PRO A 139 4.22 -17.57 9.86
CA PRO A 139 3.64 -18.27 11.00
C PRO A 139 3.46 -19.75 10.65
N ALA A 140 3.81 -20.64 11.58
CA ALA A 140 3.88 -22.09 11.39
C ALA A 140 2.55 -22.77 10.96
N ASN A 141 1.46 -22.02 10.80
CA ASN A 141 0.11 -22.53 10.55
C ASN A 141 -0.35 -22.47 9.09
N THR A 142 0.55 -22.20 8.12
CA THR A 142 0.23 -22.25 6.68
C THR A 142 0.73 -23.54 6.01
N GLN A 143 1.21 -24.52 6.77
CA GLN A 143 1.36 -25.88 6.24
C GLN A 143 -0.04 -26.47 6.10
N VAL A 144 -0.64 -26.25 4.93
CA VAL A 144 -1.73 -27.11 4.46
C VAL A 144 -1.14 -28.50 4.42
N ASP A 145 -1.67 -29.38 5.26
CA ASP A 145 -1.27 -30.76 5.38
C ASP A 145 -1.58 -31.49 4.05
N GLU A 146 -0.63 -31.45 3.13
CA GLU A 146 -0.69 -32.15 1.83
C GLU A 146 -0.28 -33.62 1.98
N SER A 147 -0.59 -34.23 3.13
CA SER A 147 -0.27 -35.65 3.41
C SER A 147 -1.48 -36.57 3.58
N GLU A 148 -2.72 -36.09 3.37
CA GLU A 148 -3.88 -36.98 3.34
C GLU A 148 -4.13 -37.51 1.90
N PRO A 149 -3.85 -38.79 1.61
CA PRO A 149 -4.15 -39.36 0.30
C PRO A 149 -5.66 -39.51 0.12
N PRO A 150 -6.19 -39.41 -1.12
CA PRO A 150 -7.61 -39.57 -1.36
C PRO A 150 -8.04 -40.98 -0.95
N HIS A 151 -8.97 -41.05 0.01
CA HIS A 151 -9.64 -42.28 0.43
C HIS A 151 -10.28 -42.92 -0.80
N SER A 152 -9.66 -43.98 -1.32
CA SER A 152 -10.22 -44.80 -2.40
C SER A 152 -11.35 -45.63 -1.79
N ASP A 153 -12.60 -45.21 -2.00
CA ASP A 153 -13.76 -46.03 -1.69
C ASP A 153 -13.83 -47.20 -2.69
N GLY A 154 -13.20 -48.29 -2.28
CA GLY A 154 -13.19 -49.56 -2.98
C GLY A 154 -14.57 -50.20 -2.94
N ARG A 155 -15.37 -49.96 -3.99
CA ARG A 155 -16.56 -50.75 -4.32
C ARG A 155 -16.14 -52.19 -4.69
N LYS A 156 -15.85 -53.02 -3.68
CA LYS A 156 -15.69 -54.47 -3.83
C LYS A 156 -17.04 -55.14 -3.72
N GLY A 157 -17.38 -55.89 -4.78
CA GLY A 157 -18.60 -56.68 -4.87
C GLY A 157 -18.73 -57.70 -3.74
N LYS A 158 -19.98 -57.93 -3.36
CA LYS A 158 -20.42 -59.17 -2.71
C LYS A 158 -21.47 -59.82 -3.61
N ALA A 159 -21.00 -60.76 -4.43
CA ALA A 159 -21.79 -61.93 -4.79
C ALA A 159 -21.53 -63.01 -3.72
N GLN A 160 -22.46 -63.98 -3.62
CA GLN A 160 -22.46 -65.19 -2.78
C GLN A 160 -23.06 -65.00 -1.38
N GLY A 161 -24.11 -65.70 -0.92
CA GLY A 161 -24.92 -66.81 -1.43
C GLY A 161 -25.57 -67.54 -0.23
N SER A 162 -26.63 -68.32 -0.50
CA SER A 162 -27.31 -69.30 0.40
C SER A 162 -28.45 -68.79 1.29
N ARG A 163 -29.71 -69.04 0.89
CA ARG A 163 -30.48 -70.26 1.20
C ARG A 163 -31.70 -70.37 0.28
#